data_AF-A0A3N5XN77-F1
#
_entry.id   AF-A0A3N5XN77-F1
#
_cell.length_a   1.000
_cell.length_b   1.000
_cell.length_c   1.000
_cell.angle_alpha   90.00
_cell.angle_beta   90.00
_cell.angle_gamma   90.00
#
_symmetry.space_group_name_H-M   'P 1'
#
loop_
_entity.id
_entity.type
_entity.pdbx_description
1 polymer ?
#
loop_
_entity_poly.entity_id
_entity_poly.type
_entity_poly.pdbx_seq_one_letter_code
_entity_poly.pdbx_strand_id
1 'polypeptide(L)'
;MDPSVEHLSFYAAPWLMTGAGELSHLFDPLPTGIADLCRVVQGLLIHPLINEWYGVDLTSTQKKEVNIRPVSEMLRLVNRLDPRPLSEPRPVDERVVGNCRDHAVLLCAMLRHQGRPARARAGFAAYLTEQMISNHWITEYWDAAQRRWVQVDPQIDDLQRKKLNITFATTDLPAGQFYTGAQAWTACRKGKAKSGKFGHNRKRRGWPFMRMVLLQEIASLNKVEVLAWDNWWELGIKQDDQVTAEERKFLDQIATAINADNFDEISTLFDDPRIGRPLFSKLQTLGLNLPAAGAGDAGQPSADGAPEGDPGPADDLAAPAAPSEGHTPLIKKTLLVSDLDRLAELAANAEGKSILDLPSSSEGHPGGNGYANGNGNGKNGTIDPDVIVVRGAQQHNLKHVNVTIPRNKLV
;
A
#
# COMPACT_ATOMS: atom_id res chain seq x y z
N MET A 1 32.65 8.12 1.73
CA MET A 1 33.51 6.92 1.67
C MET A 1 33.73 6.58 0.19
N ASP A 2 33.86 5.33 -0.24
CA ASP A 2 33.56 4.98 -1.63
C ASP A 2 32.02 5.07 -1.82
N PRO A 3 31.49 5.87 -2.79
CA PRO A 3 30.05 5.99 -3.01
C PRO A 3 29.35 4.66 -3.34
N SER A 4 30.10 3.67 -3.83
CA SER A 4 29.57 2.31 -4.04
C SER A 4 29.30 1.54 -2.75
N VAL A 5 29.86 1.95 -1.62
CA VAL A 5 29.59 1.35 -0.30
C VAL A 5 28.41 2.04 0.38
N GLU A 6 28.31 3.36 0.26
CA GLU A 6 27.33 4.19 0.97
C GLU A 6 25.87 3.86 0.57
N HIS A 7 25.60 3.69 -0.73
CA HIS A 7 24.26 3.28 -1.19
C HIS A 7 23.92 1.83 -0.80
N LEU A 8 24.91 0.92 -0.71
CA LEU A 8 24.68 -0.45 -0.24
C LEU A 8 24.36 -0.47 1.26
N SER A 9 25.07 0.32 2.08
CA SER A 9 24.73 0.52 3.49
C SER A 9 23.34 1.12 3.67
N PHE A 10 22.95 2.09 2.82
CA PHE A 10 21.57 2.59 2.77
C PHE A 10 20.58 1.45 2.51
N TYR A 11 20.73 0.69 1.43
CA TYR A 11 19.78 -0.38 1.08
C TYR A 11 19.78 -1.59 2.04
N ALA A 12 20.81 -1.76 2.88
CA ALA A 12 20.85 -2.80 3.92
C ALA A 12 20.02 -2.42 5.16
N ALA A 13 19.90 -1.14 5.51
CA ALA A 13 19.16 -0.72 6.69
C ALA A 13 17.62 -0.73 6.47
N PRO A 14 16.81 -1.20 7.43
CA PRO A 14 15.35 -1.10 7.37
C PRO A 14 14.85 0.35 7.40
N TRP A 15 13.55 0.54 7.15
CA TRP A 15 12.84 1.82 7.23
C TRP A 15 11.34 1.58 7.47
N LEU A 16 10.54 2.65 7.55
CA LEU A 16 9.10 2.67 7.84
C LEU A 16 8.27 1.47 7.32
N MET A 17 8.45 1.03 6.06
CA MET A 17 7.68 -0.10 5.49
C MET A 17 8.30 -1.48 5.72
N THR A 18 9.61 -1.55 6.01
CA THR A 18 10.40 -2.80 6.10
C THR A 18 10.95 -3.10 7.49
N GLY A 19 10.75 -2.20 8.46
CA GLY A 19 11.03 -2.47 9.87
C GLY A 19 10.06 -3.49 10.43
N ALA A 20 10.58 -4.50 11.12
CA ALA A 20 9.79 -5.48 11.88
C ALA A 20 9.39 -4.96 13.29
N GLY A 21 10.01 -3.87 13.76
CA GLY A 21 9.82 -3.34 15.11
C GLY A 21 10.26 -4.35 16.17
N GLU A 22 9.46 -4.45 17.24
CA GLU A 22 9.66 -5.40 18.35
C GLU A 22 9.66 -6.88 17.91
N LEU A 23 9.09 -7.18 16.73
CA LEU A 23 9.04 -8.51 16.13
C LEU A 23 10.24 -8.85 15.24
N SER A 24 11.30 -8.03 15.26
CA SER A 24 12.56 -8.30 14.54
C SER A 24 13.17 -9.67 14.85
N HIS A 25 13.06 -10.12 16.11
CA HIS A 25 13.53 -11.43 16.56
C HIS A 25 12.89 -12.62 15.81
N LEU A 26 11.72 -12.44 15.18
CA LEU A 26 11.09 -13.47 14.35
C LEU A 26 11.87 -13.75 13.05
N PHE A 27 12.78 -12.86 12.65
CA PHE A 27 13.66 -13.03 11.49
C PHE A 27 15.00 -13.72 11.81
N ASP A 28 15.42 -13.78 13.09
CA ASP A 28 16.69 -14.41 13.50
C ASP A 28 16.84 -15.90 13.10
N PRO A 29 15.80 -16.77 13.20
CA PRO A 29 15.92 -18.18 12.82
C PRO A 29 15.71 -18.43 11.31
N LEU A 30 15.61 -17.39 10.48
CA LEU A 30 15.32 -17.56 9.05
C LEU A 30 16.53 -18.05 8.24
N PRO A 31 16.30 -18.87 7.19
CA PRO A 31 17.35 -19.33 6.29
C PRO A 31 17.96 -18.16 5.48
N THR A 32 19.22 -18.29 5.09
CA THR A 32 19.94 -17.27 4.28
C THR A 32 19.84 -17.52 2.77
N GLY A 33 19.38 -18.71 2.34
CA GLY A 33 19.15 -19.04 0.94
C GLY A 33 17.96 -18.27 0.35
N ILE A 34 18.13 -17.63 -0.82
CA ILE A 34 17.07 -16.86 -1.47
C ILE A 34 15.84 -17.73 -1.76
N ALA A 35 16.04 -18.94 -2.29
CA ALA A 35 14.94 -19.86 -2.59
C ALA A 35 14.18 -20.33 -1.34
N ASP A 36 14.85 -20.35 -0.18
CA ASP A 36 14.25 -20.67 1.11
C ASP A 36 13.49 -19.47 1.67
N LEU A 37 14.05 -18.26 1.61
CA LEU A 37 13.34 -17.02 1.97
C LEU A 37 12.10 -16.76 1.11
N CYS A 38 12.16 -17.05 -0.20
CA CYS A 38 10.96 -17.03 -1.05
C CYS A 38 9.90 -18.02 -0.55
N ARG A 39 10.29 -19.25 -0.18
CA ARG A 39 9.36 -20.24 0.40
C ARG A 39 8.80 -19.81 1.76
N VAL A 40 9.55 -19.06 2.58
CA VAL A 40 9.04 -18.43 3.81
C VAL A 40 7.93 -17.44 3.45
N VAL A 41 8.20 -16.46 2.58
CA VAL A 41 7.21 -15.44 2.17
C VAL A 41 5.95 -16.09 1.56
N GLN A 42 6.12 -17.08 0.68
CA GLN A 42 5.03 -17.84 0.06
C GLN A 42 4.24 -18.69 1.08
N GLY A 43 4.89 -19.15 2.16
CA GLY A 43 4.26 -19.87 3.25
C GLY A 43 3.42 -19.00 4.18
N LEU A 44 3.66 -17.68 4.21
CA LEU A 44 2.97 -16.72 5.08
C LEU A 44 1.87 -15.93 4.37
N LEU A 45 2.01 -15.65 3.07
CA LEU A 45 1.13 -14.77 2.30
C LEU A 45 0.29 -15.48 1.23
N ILE A 46 -0.87 -14.90 0.90
CA ILE A 46 -1.71 -15.32 -0.23
C ILE A 46 -2.19 -14.12 -1.06
N HIS A 47 -2.10 -14.23 -2.39
CA HIS A 47 -2.42 -13.13 -3.31
C HIS A 47 -3.91 -13.09 -3.70
N PRO A 48 -4.66 -12.01 -3.43
CA PRO A 48 -6.14 -11.95 -3.52
C PRO A 48 -6.75 -11.95 -4.93
N LEU A 49 -5.93 -12.11 -5.97
CA LEU A 49 -6.38 -12.28 -7.36
C LEU A 49 -6.12 -13.69 -7.91
N ILE A 50 -5.53 -14.59 -7.12
CA ILE A 50 -5.20 -15.97 -7.52
C ILE A 50 -5.50 -17.00 -6.40
N ASN A 51 -6.16 -16.60 -5.30
CA ASN A 51 -6.56 -17.49 -4.21
C ASN A 51 -7.36 -18.71 -4.68
N GLU A 52 -8.17 -18.56 -5.72
CA GLU A 52 -8.93 -19.64 -6.37
C GLU A 52 -8.04 -20.77 -6.91
N TRP A 53 -6.79 -20.47 -7.30
CA TRP A 53 -5.85 -21.51 -7.76
C TRP A 53 -5.46 -22.48 -6.65
N TYR A 54 -5.54 -22.04 -5.41
CA TYR A 54 -5.28 -22.81 -4.19
C TYR A 54 -6.56 -23.45 -3.61
N GLY A 55 -7.73 -23.23 -4.23
CA GLY A 55 -9.03 -23.67 -3.69
C GLY A 55 -9.55 -22.81 -2.53
N VAL A 56 -8.89 -21.69 -2.21
CA VAL A 56 -9.28 -20.77 -1.14
C VAL A 56 -10.19 -19.68 -1.71
N ASP A 57 -11.33 -19.43 -1.09
CA ASP A 57 -12.13 -18.22 -1.33
C ASP A 57 -12.05 -17.32 -0.09
N LEU A 58 -11.38 -16.16 -0.22
CA LEU A 58 -11.06 -15.27 0.91
C LEU A 58 -12.27 -14.48 1.46
N THR A 59 -12.36 -14.35 2.78
CA THR A 59 -13.47 -13.66 3.49
C THR A 59 -13.46 -12.15 3.22
N SER A 60 -14.55 -11.45 3.54
CA SER A 60 -14.60 -9.98 3.43
C SER A 60 -13.72 -9.27 4.47
N THR A 61 -13.33 -9.97 5.54
CA THR A 61 -12.33 -9.51 6.51
C THR A 61 -10.93 -9.70 5.96
N GLN A 62 -10.58 -10.93 5.56
CA GLN A 62 -9.28 -11.26 4.92
C GLN A 62 -8.95 -10.32 3.74
N LYS A 63 -9.92 -10.04 2.87
CA LYS A 63 -9.74 -9.13 1.72
C LYS A 63 -9.38 -7.67 2.10
N LYS A 64 -9.47 -7.27 3.38
CA LYS A 64 -8.99 -5.97 3.89
C LYS A 64 -7.51 -5.97 4.25
N GLU A 65 -6.92 -7.10 4.60
CA GLU A 65 -5.52 -7.21 5.07
C GLU A 65 -4.51 -6.71 4.04
N VAL A 66 -4.85 -6.75 2.75
CA VAL A 66 -4.04 -6.20 1.66
C VAL A 66 -3.77 -4.68 1.80
N ASN A 67 -4.50 -3.97 2.67
CA ASN A 67 -4.25 -2.57 3.01
C ASN A 67 -3.20 -2.37 4.12
N ILE A 68 -2.66 -3.46 4.69
CA ILE A 68 -1.55 -3.41 5.66
C ILE A 68 -0.29 -2.90 4.95
N ARG A 69 0.34 -1.85 5.51
CA ARG A 69 1.45 -1.13 4.88
C ARG A 69 2.82 -1.57 5.43
N PRO A 70 3.09 -1.54 6.74
CA PRO A 70 4.39 -1.90 7.30
C PRO A 70 4.53 -3.41 7.52
N VAL A 71 5.76 -3.90 7.46
CA VAL A 71 6.09 -5.30 7.83
C VAL A 71 5.85 -5.57 9.32
N SER A 72 6.00 -4.60 10.22
CA SER A 72 5.64 -4.75 11.65
C SER A 72 4.20 -5.23 11.84
N GLU A 73 3.25 -4.61 11.15
CA GLU A 73 1.81 -4.92 11.27
C GLU A 73 1.46 -6.25 10.59
N MET A 74 2.13 -6.55 9.47
CA MET A 74 2.03 -7.86 8.80
C MET A 74 2.53 -8.98 9.72
N LEU A 75 3.64 -8.77 10.43
CA LEU A 75 4.19 -9.72 11.40
C LEU A 75 3.32 -9.84 12.65
N ARG A 76 2.72 -8.76 13.16
CA ARG A 76 1.74 -8.82 14.26
C ARG A 76 0.58 -9.74 13.90
N LEU A 77 -0.04 -9.52 12.74
CA LEU A 77 -1.16 -10.36 12.29
C LEU A 77 -0.73 -11.82 12.06
N VAL A 78 0.40 -12.07 11.38
CA VAL A 78 0.93 -13.43 11.16
C VAL A 78 1.17 -14.17 12.48
N ASN A 79 1.87 -13.53 13.42
CA ASN A 79 2.26 -14.13 14.70
C ASN A 79 1.07 -14.34 15.65
N ARG A 80 0.07 -13.45 15.59
CA ARG A 80 -1.13 -13.54 16.44
C ARG A 80 -2.16 -14.56 15.93
N LEU A 81 -2.24 -14.78 14.61
CA LEU A 81 -3.02 -15.87 14.01
C LEU A 81 -2.36 -17.23 14.23
N ASP A 82 -1.02 -17.30 14.12
CA ASP A 82 -0.25 -18.53 14.31
C ASP A 82 1.17 -18.17 14.80
N PRO A 83 1.52 -18.41 16.08
CA PRO A 83 2.82 -18.03 16.66
C PRO A 83 3.95 -19.02 16.39
N ARG A 84 3.75 -20.03 15.52
CA ARG A 84 4.84 -20.94 15.10
C ARG A 84 5.94 -20.17 14.34
N PRO A 85 7.19 -20.66 14.29
CA PRO A 85 8.27 -20.04 13.52
C PRO A 85 7.83 -19.62 12.11
N LEU A 86 8.30 -18.46 11.63
CA LEU A 86 7.94 -17.94 10.31
C LEU A 86 8.31 -18.87 9.15
N SER A 87 9.32 -19.74 9.37
CA SER A 87 9.74 -20.78 8.43
C SER A 87 8.77 -21.95 8.29
N GLU A 88 7.79 -22.09 9.18
CA GLU A 88 6.70 -23.06 9.03
C GLU A 88 5.55 -22.47 8.19
N PRO A 89 5.16 -23.08 7.06
CA PRO A 89 4.07 -22.56 6.25
C PRO A 89 2.74 -22.57 7.03
N ARG A 90 1.93 -21.54 6.81
CA ARG A 90 0.56 -21.47 7.32
C ARG A 90 -0.40 -22.23 6.37
N PRO A 91 -1.52 -22.79 6.89
CA PRO A 91 -2.62 -23.26 6.06
C PRO A 91 -3.01 -22.18 5.05
N VAL A 92 -3.32 -22.57 3.81
CA VAL A 92 -3.40 -21.62 2.69
C VAL A 92 -4.59 -20.66 2.82
N ASP A 93 -5.64 -21.12 3.49
CA ASP A 93 -6.82 -20.40 3.94
C ASP A 93 -6.59 -19.51 5.17
N GLU A 94 -5.47 -19.67 5.89
CA GLU A 94 -5.09 -18.86 7.05
C GLU A 94 -3.90 -17.90 6.80
N ARG A 95 -3.28 -17.95 5.62
CA ARG A 95 -2.25 -16.98 5.20
C ARG A 95 -2.82 -15.56 5.17
N VAL A 96 -1.96 -14.59 5.48
CA VAL A 96 -2.31 -13.17 5.41
C VAL A 96 -2.42 -12.73 3.95
N VAL A 97 -3.46 -11.98 3.62
CA VAL A 97 -3.73 -11.54 2.25
C VAL A 97 -2.81 -10.38 1.88
N GLY A 98 -1.81 -10.68 1.05
CA GLY A 98 -0.82 -9.73 0.57
C GLY A 98 -0.68 -9.79 -0.96
N ASN A 99 -0.53 -8.64 -1.61
CA ASN A 99 -0.33 -8.55 -3.05
C ASN A 99 1.16 -8.70 -3.43
N CYS A 100 1.50 -8.57 -4.72
CA CYS A 100 2.88 -8.62 -5.22
C CYS A 100 3.85 -7.70 -4.45
N ARG A 101 3.41 -6.48 -4.12
CA ARG A 101 4.18 -5.51 -3.31
C ARG A 101 4.50 -6.08 -1.93
N ASP A 102 3.56 -6.76 -1.30
CA ASP A 102 3.70 -7.23 0.08
C ASP A 102 4.66 -8.40 0.17
N HIS A 103 4.65 -9.29 -0.83
CA HIS A 103 5.67 -10.34 -0.99
C HIS A 103 7.06 -9.72 -1.22
N ALA A 104 7.15 -8.72 -2.11
CA ALA A 104 8.41 -8.04 -2.43
C ALA A 104 9.01 -7.28 -1.24
N VAL A 105 8.16 -6.64 -0.42
CA VAL A 105 8.56 -5.87 0.76
C VAL A 105 8.88 -6.78 1.95
N LEU A 106 8.18 -7.90 2.13
CA LEU A 106 8.51 -8.87 3.18
C LEU A 106 9.87 -9.55 2.93
N LEU A 107 10.16 -9.97 1.69
CA LEU A 107 11.49 -10.47 1.33
C LEU A 107 12.57 -9.38 1.52
N CYS A 108 12.27 -8.14 1.13
CA CYS A 108 13.17 -7.00 1.33
C CYS A 108 13.52 -6.79 2.81
N ALA A 109 12.53 -6.89 3.72
CA ALA A 109 12.73 -6.79 5.16
C ALA A 109 13.60 -7.93 5.72
N MET A 110 13.33 -9.19 5.33
CA MET A 110 14.14 -10.35 5.75
C MET A 110 15.60 -10.22 5.32
N LEU A 111 15.85 -9.71 4.10
CA LEU A 111 17.20 -9.48 3.59
C LEU A 111 17.91 -8.33 4.31
N ARG A 112 17.21 -7.22 4.56
CA ARG A 112 17.73 -6.08 5.36
C ARG A 112 18.10 -6.52 6.79
N HIS A 113 17.29 -7.36 7.42
CA HIS A 113 17.60 -7.97 8.73
C HIS A 113 18.86 -8.83 8.71
N GLN A 114 19.08 -9.59 7.63
CA GLN A 114 20.33 -10.33 7.38
C GLN A 114 21.52 -9.42 6.97
N GLY A 115 21.39 -8.09 7.06
CA GLY A 115 22.43 -7.13 6.67
C GLY A 115 22.69 -7.04 5.17
N ARG A 116 21.82 -7.59 4.33
CA ARG A 116 22.00 -7.68 2.88
C ARG A 116 21.33 -6.48 2.20
N PRO A 117 22.04 -5.71 1.35
CA PRO A 117 21.44 -4.60 0.63
C PRO A 117 20.28 -5.10 -0.24
N ALA A 118 19.07 -4.57 0.00
CA ALA A 118 17.86 -4.97 -0.70
C ALA A 118 16.91 -3.79 -0.94
N ARG A 119 16.09 -3.89 -2.00
CA ARG A 119 15.10 -2.88 -2.39
C ARG A 119 13.93 -3.50 -3.13
N ALA A 120 12.71 -3.07 -2.87
CA ALA A 120 11.58 -3.44 -3.72
C ALA A 120 11.60 -2.58 -5.00
N ARG A 121 11.15 -3.15 -6.14
CA ARG A 121 11.01 -2.45 -7.42
C ARG A 121 9.57 -2.54 -7.90
N ALA A 122 8.94 -1.39 -8.13
CA ALA A 122 7.69 -1.30 -8.87
C ALA A 122 7.97 -1.38 -10.39
N GLY A 123 7.12 -2.11 -11.14
CA GLY A 123 7.32 -2.29 -12.57
C GLY A 123 6.29 -3.21 -13.21
N PHE A 124 6.74 -3.99 -14.20
CA PHE A 124 5.89 -4.78 -15.07
C PHE A 124 6.52 -6.14 -15.43
N ALA A 125 5.82 -7.23 -15.15
CA ALA A 125 6.20 -8.59 -15.45
C ALA A 125 5.60 -9.09 -16.78
N ALA A 126 6.43 -9.65 -17.66
CA ALA A 126 6.04 -10.19 -18.97
C ALA A 126 5.54 -11.65 -18.92
N TYR A 127 5.52 -12.27 -17.74
CA TYR A 127 5.30 -13.71 -17.53
C TYR A 127 4.01 -14.05 -16.74
N LEU A 128 3.22 -13.05 -16.34
CA LEU A 128 1.97 -13.27 -15.59
C LEU A 128 0.74 -13.46 -16.50
N THR A 129 0.82 -13.02 -17.76
CA THR A 129 -0.24 -13.12 -18.77
C THR A 129 0.30 -12.73 -20.14
N GLU A 130 -0.21 -13.37 -21.20
CA GLU A 130 0.10 -13.02 -22.59
C GLU A 130 -0.58 -11.70 -23.05
N GLN A 131 -1.60 -11.23 -22.34
CA GLN A 131 -2.45 -10.11 -22.79
C GLN A 131 -1.82 -8.73 -22.54
N MET A 132 -0.92 -8.58 -21.56
CA MET A 132 -0.15 -7.36 -21.31
C MET A 132 1.08 -7.65 -20.44
N ILE A 133 2.06 -6.75 -20.47
CA ILE A 133 3.16 -6.75 -19.50
C ILE A 133 2.58 -6.16 -18.21
N SER A 134 2.35 -7.03 -17.22
CA SER A 134 1.44 -6.78 -16.10
C SER A 134 2.12 -6.08 -14.94
N ASN A 135 1.47 -5.07 -14.38
CA ASN A 135 1.89 -4.35 -13.18
C ASN A 135 2.26 -5.32 -12.05
N HIS A 136 3.50 -5.26 -11.61
CA HIS A 136 4.05 -6.21 -10.64
C HIS A 136 5.14 -5.56 -9.79
N TRP A 137 5.44 -6.19 -8.67
CA TRP A 137 6.51 -5.79 -7.75
C TRP A 137 7.44 -6.97 -7.49
N ILE A 138 8.74 -6.71 -7.46
CA ILE A 138 9.79 -7.69 -7.18
C ILE A 138 10.77 -7.15 -6.13
N THR A 139 11.61 -8.02 -5.57
CA THR A 139 12.75 -7.61 -4.73
C THR A 139 14.02 -7.66 -5.55
N GLU A 140 14.89 -6.66 -5.40
CA GLU A 140 16.29 -6.74 -5.77
C GLU A 140 17.15 -6.89 -4.52
N TYR A 141 18.19 -7.72 -4.59
CA TYR A 141 19.24 -7.79 -3.57
C TYR A 141 20.62 -7.69 -4.21
N TRP A 142 21.60 -7.16 -3.46
CA TRP A 142 22.98 -7.09 -3.93
C TRP A 142 23.69 -8.43 -3.73
N ASP A 143 24.08 -9.07 -4.82
CA ASP A 143 24.99 -10.21 -4.78
C ASP A 143 26.42 -9.68 -4.78
N ALA A 144 27.09 -9.80 -3.63
CA ALA A 144 28.45 -9.32 -3.44
C ALA A 144 29.51 -10.13 -4.21
N ALA A 145 29.24 -11.40 -4.55
CA ALA A 145 30.16 -12.24 -5.31
C ALA A 145 30.07 -11.93 -6.82
N GLN A 146 28.85 -11.72 -7.32
CA GLN A 146 28.60 -11.31 -8.72
C GLN A 146 28.73 -9.79 -8.94
N ARG A 147 28.79 -8.99 -7.87
CA ARG A 147 28.84 -7.52 -7.86
C ARG A 147 27.72 -6.88 -8.69
N ARG A 148 26.49 -7.36 -8.50
CA ARG A 148 25.28 -6.86 -9.17
C ARG A 148 24.04 -6.94 -8.29
N TRP A 149 23.00 -6.21 -8.67
CA TRP A 149 21.64 -6.51 -8.25
C TRP A 149 21.13 -7.80 -8.91
N VAL A 150 20.52 -8.66 -8.11
CA VAL A 150 19.81 -9.88 -8.54
C VAL A 150 18.31 -9.62 -8.36
N GLN A 151 17.52 -9.88 -9.40
CA GLN A 151 16.08 -9.68 -9.40
C GLN A 151 15.35 -10.96 -8.95
N VAL A 152 14.50 -10.85 -7.93
CA VAL A 152 13.79 -11.96 -7.28
C VAL A 152 12.30 -11.66 -7.25
N ASP A 153 11.49 -12.59 -7.74
CA ASP A 153 10.04 -12.58 -7.55
C ASP A 153 9.65 -13.53 -6.40
N PRO A 154 9.46 -13.02 -5.17
CA PRO A 154 9.05 -13.85 -4.05
C PRO A 154 7.59 -14.31 -4.13
N GLN A 155 6.74 -13.75 -4.99
CA GLN A 155 5.34 -14.18 -5.07
C GLN A 155 5.22 -15.56 -5.72
N ILE A 156 6.04 -15.86 -6.73
CA ILE A 156 5.83 -16.98 -7.64
C ILE A 156 6.33 -18.30 -7.02
N ASP A 157 5.39 -19.05 -6.43
CA ASP A 157 5.59 -20.41 -5.93
C ASP A 157 5.46 -21.48 -7.04
N ASP A 158 5.74 -22.74 -6.73
CA ASP A 158 5.71 -23.82 -7.73
C ASP A 158 4.30 -24.09 -8.32
N LEU A 159 3.22 -23.72 -7.63
CA LEU A 159 1.86 -23.78 -8.20
C LEU A 159 1.66 -22.68 -9.25
N GLN A 160 2.05 -21.45 -8.94
CA GLN A 160 2.02 -20.33 -9.89
C GLN A 160 2.94 -20.60 -11.08
N ARG A 161 4.15 -21.15 -10.86
CA ARG A 161 5.05 -21.57 -11.96
C ARG A 161 4.40 -22.58 -12.88
N LYS A 162 3.74 -23.59 -12.33
CA LYS A 162 3.01 -24.62 -13.10
C LYS A 162 1.80 -24.05 -13.83
N LYS A 163 1.05 -23.13 -13.22
CA LYS A 163 -0.14 -22.47 -13.81
C LYS A 163 0.22 -21.50 -14.92
N LEU A 164 1.35 -20.79 -14.80
CA LEU A 164 1.83 -19.77 -15.74
C LEU A 164 2.90 -20.28 -16.72
N ASN A 165 3.25 -21.57 -16.66
CA ASN A 165 4.31 -22.20 -17.47
C ASN A 165 5.70 -21.50 -17.33
N ILE A 166 6.04 -21.04 -16.13
CA ILE A 166 7.30 -20.33 -15.84
C ILE A 166 8.44 -21.33 -15.68
N THR A 167 9.20 -21.51 -16.75
CA THR A 167 10.34 -22.46 -16.83
C THR A 167 11.67 -21.89 -16.35
N PHE A 168 11.78 -20.57 -16.17
CA PHE A 168 12.99 -19.91 -15.67
C PHE A 168 13.05 -19.87 -14.12
N ALA A 169 14.16 -19.35 -13.59
CA ALA A 169 14.35 -19.13 -12.16
C ALA A 169 13.70 -17.81 -11.71
N THR A 170 12.86 -17.88 -10.68
CA THR A 170 12.26 -16.68 -10.05
C THR A 170 13.17 -16.03 -9.00
N THR A 171 14.28 -16.68 -8.66
CA THR A 171 15.29 -16.22 -7.69
C THR A 171 16.49 -15.50 -8.34
N ASP A 172 16.52 -15.42 -9.66
CA ASP A 172 17.43 -14.58 -10.46
C ASP A 172 16.79 -14.41 -11.86
N LEU A 173 15.88 -13.44 -11.97
CA LEU A 173 15.05 -13.24 -13.15
C LEU A 173 15.92 -12.92 -14.39
N PRO A 174 15.80 -13.68 -15.50
CA PRO A 174 16.54 -13.38 -16.71
C PRO A 174 16.03 -12.09 -17.37
N ALA A 175 16.94 -11.38 -18.04
CA ALA A 175 16.66 -10.08 -18.65
C ALA A 175 15.44 -10.11 -19.59
N GLY A 176 14.57 -9.10 -19.46
CA GLY A 176 13.35 -8.96 -20.26
C GLY A 176 12.12 -9.72 -19.72
N GLN A 177 12.24 -10.45 -18.60
CA GLN A 177 11.09 -10.99 -17.87
C GLN A 177 10.40 -9.91 -17.03
N PHE A 178 11.16 -9.08 -16.32
CA PHE A 178 10.66 -7.90 -15.63
C PHE A 178 11.19 -6.63 -16.30
N TYR A 179 10.36 -5.60 -16.33
CA TYR A 179 10.70 -4.24 -16.76
C TYR A 179 10.37 -3.31 -15.60
N THR A 180 11.35 -2.58 -15.08
CA THR A 180 11.05 -1.57 -14.06
C THR A 180 10.20 -0.43 -14.64
N GLY A 181 9.55 0.38 -13.79
CA GLY A 181 8.81 1.57 -14.23
C GLY A 181 9.63 2.48 -15.15
N ALA A 182 10.88 2.75 -14.78
CA ALA A 182 11.85 3.51 -15.55
C ALA A 182 12.24 2.84 -16.88
N GLN A 183 12.47 1.52 -16.89
CA GLN A 183 12.79 0.79 -18.12
C GLN A 183 11.61 0.82 -19.11
N ALA A 184 10.39 0.57 -18.62
CA ALA A 184 9.18 0.61 -19.41
C ALA A 184 8.90 2.02 -19.95
N TRP A 185 9.03 3.05 -19.10
CA TRP A 185 8.91 4.46 -19.49
C TRP A 185 9.89 4.81 -20.62
N THR A 186 11.18 4.59 -20.41
CA THR A 186 12.22 4.89 -21.40
C THR A 186 12.05 4.09 -22.70
N ALA A 187 11.60 2.83 -22.65
CA ALA A 187 11.28 2.04 -23.84
C ALA A 187 10.14 2.65 -24.66
N CYS A 188 9.06 3.10 -24.00
CA CYS A 188 7.95 3.78 -24.68
C CYS A 188 8.30 5.17 -25.18
N ARG A 189 9.05 5.97 -24.40
CA ARG A 189 9.51 7.32 -24.80
C ARG A 189 10.44 7.28 -26.01
N LYS A 190 11.26 6.24 -26.14
CA LYS A 190 12.13 5.97 -27.30
C LYS A 190 11.44 5.20 -28.43
N GLY A 191 10.11 5.05 -28.40
CA GLY A 191 9.31 4.37 -29.45
C GLY A 191 9.51 2.86 -29.58
N LYS A 192 10.33 2.23 -28.72
CA LYS A 192 10.65 0.80 -28.76
C LYS A 192 9.50 -0.09 -28.26
N ALA A 193 8.56 0.48 -27.51
CA ALA A 193 7.36 -0.19 -27.04
C ALA A 193 6.13 0.74 -27.10
N LYS A 194 4.92 0.17 -27.12
CA LYS A 194 3.66 0.92 -27.05
C LYS A 194 3.15 0.93 -25.61
N SER A 195 2.89 2.11 -25.03
CA SER A 195 2.48 2.25 -23.62
C SER A 195 1.24 1.41 -23.26
N GLY A 196 0.30 1.24 -24.19
CA GLY A 196 -0.87 0.36 -24.02
C GLY A 196 -0.59 -1.15 -23.85
N LYS A 197 0.68 -1.59 -23.94
CA LYS A 197 1.14 -2.93 -23.52
C LYS A 197 1.44 -3.04 -22.02
N PHE A 198 1.63 -1.93 -21.32
CA PHE A 198 1.99 -1.91 -19.89
C PHE A 198 0.79 -1.48 -19.05
N GLY A 199 0.44 -2.26 -18.03
CA GLY A 199 -0.67 -1.95 -17.13
C GLY A 199 -1.09 -3.14 -16.28
N HIS A 200 -2.22 -3.01 -15.60
CA HIS A 200 -2.83 -4.07 -14.78
C HIS A 200 -4.08 -4.68 -15.44
N ASN A 201 -4.86 -3.89 -16.20
CA ASN A 201 -5.99 -4.41 -17.00
C ASN A 201 -6.34 -3.48 -18.18
N ARG A 202 -7.34 -3.83 -19.00
CA ARG A 202 -7.77 -3.06 -20.18
C ARG A 202 -8.08 -1.57 -19.89
N LYS A 203 -8.55 -1.24 -18.68
CA LYS A 203 -8.86 0.12 -18.22
C LYS A 203 -7.64 0.79 -17.54
N ARG A 204 -6.88 0.04 -16.74
CA ARG A 204 -5.70 0.52 -15.99
C ARG A 204 -4.40 0.17 -16.72
N ARG A 205 -4.05 0.96 -17.74
CA ARG A 205 -2.85 0.77 -18.60
C ARG A 205 -2.49 2.04 -19.37
N GLY A 206 -1.32 2.06 -20.02
CA GLY A 206 -0.87 3.21 -20.83
C GLY A 206 -0.24 4.34 -20.01
N TRP A 207 -0.03 5.50 -20.63
CA TRP A 207 0.83 6.56 -20.09
C TRP A 207 0.48 7.03 -18.66
N PRO A 208 -0.79 7.27 -18.26
CA PRO A 208 -1.10 7.66 -16.88
C PRO A 208 -0.73 6.57 -15.87
N PHE A 209 -0.98 5.31 -16.21
CA PHE A 209 -0.61 4.16 -15.38
C PHE A 209 0.92 3.97 -15.30
N MET A 210 1.64 4.22 -16.40
CA MET A 210 3.10 4.20 -16.39
C MET A 210 3.70 5.34 -15.56
N ARG A 211 3.07 6.52 -15.54
CA ARG A 211 3.46 7.62 -14.64
C ARG A 211 3.30 7.21 -13.18
N MET A 212 2.15 6.64 -12.80
CA MET A 212 1.95 6.08 -11.45
C MET A 212 3.05 5.08 -11.06
N VAL A 213 3.36 4.08 -11.89
CA VAL A 213 4.37 3.05 -11.55
C VAL A 213 5.79 3.64 -11.47
N LEU A 214 6.15 4.63 -12.29
CA LEU A 214 7.43 5.32 -12.20
C LEU A 214 7.56 6.13 -10.89
N LEU A 215 6.46 6.74 -10.43
CA LEU A 215 6.40 7.50 -9.18
C LEU A 215 6.41 6.58 -7.95
N GLN A 216 5.74 5.42 -8.03
CA GLN A 216 5.89 4.33 -7.06
C GLN A 216 7.33 3.80 -7.01
N GLU A 217 8.03 3.70 -8.16
CA GLU A 217 9.40 3.20 -8.21
C GLU A 217 10.40 4.14 -7.52
N ILE A 218 10.39 5.45 -7.81
CA ILE A 218 11.28 6.40 -7.12
C ILE A 218 11.02 6.44 -5.61
N ALA A 219 9.75 6.32 -5.18
CA ALA A 219 9.41 6.23 -3.76
C ALA A 219 9.94 4.93 -3.12
N SER A 220 9.78 3.79 -3.80
CA SER A 220 10.29 2.48 -3.37
C SER A 220 11.82 2.45 -3.23
N LEU A 221 12.54 3.10 -4.16
CA LEU A 221 13.99 3.23 -4.11
C LEU A 221 14.46 4.13 -2.95
N ASN A 222 13.62 5.06 -2.49
CA ASN A 222 13.85 5.87 -1.28
C ASN A 222 13.20 5.27 -0.01
N LYS A 223 12.95 3.95 0.00
CA LYS A 223 12.36 3.17 1.12
C LYS A 223 10.98 3.65 1.60
N VAL A 224 10.19 4.16 0.66
CA VAL A 224 8.76 4.40 0.83
C VAL A 224 8.02 3.50 -0.16
N GLU A 225 8.08 2.19 0.12
CA GLU A 225 7.44 1.14 -0.65
C GLU A 225 5.89 1.19 -0.49
N VAL A 226 5.22 2.15 -1.16
CA VAL A 226 3.75 2.35 -1.10
C VAL A 226 2.93 1.14 -1.60
N LEU A 227 1.60 1.12 -1.38
CA LEU A 227 0.76 0.03 -1.90
C LEU A 227 0.63 0.11 -3.42
N ALA A 228 0.40 -1.02 -4.09
CA ALA A 228 0.41 -1.13 -5.55
C ALA A 228 -0.65 -0.27 -6.29
N TRP A 229 -1.64 0.30 -5.58
CA TRP A 229 -2.64 1.24 -6.11
C TRP A 229 -2.52 2.66 -5.54
N ASP A 230 -1.57 2.94 -4.66
CA ASP A 230 -1.34 4.31 -4.18
C ASP A 230 -0.84 5.18 -5.33
N ASN A 231 -1.53 6.28 -5.57
CA ASN A 231 -1.21 7.26 -6.60
C ASN A 231 -1.45 8.67 -6.04
N TRP A 232 -0.54 9.12 -5.18
CA TRP A 232 -0.72 10.33 -4.37
C TRP A 232 -0.20 11.60 -5.06
N TRP A 233 0.41 11.46 -6.24
CA TRP A 233 1.09 12.54 -6.96
C TRP A 233 0.20 13.11 -8.07
N GLU A 234 0.18 14.44 -8.18
CA GLU A 234 -0.49 15.16 -9.28
C GLU A 234 -0.04 14.64 -10.66
N LEU A 235 1.28 14.42 -10.82
CA LEU A 235 1.91 13.83 -12.00
C LEU A 235 1.40 12.43 -12.36
N GLY A 236 0.91 11.66 -11.38
CA GLY A 236 0.38 10.31 -11.58
C GLY A 236 -1.13 10.28 -11.89
N ILE A 237 -1.88 11.34 -11.59
CA ILE A 237 -3.33 11.43 -11.80
C ILE A 237 -3.77 12.33 -12.96
N LYS A 238 -2.93 13.27 -13.43
CA LYS A 238 -3.20 14.11 -14.62
C LYS A 238 -3.58 13.28 -15.84
N GLN A 239 -4.54 13.77 -16.64
CA GLN A 239 -4.77 13.24 -17.99
C GLN A 239 -3.53 13.48 -18.86
N ASP A 240 -3.27 12.64 -19.86
CA ASP A 240 -1.96 12.70 -20.54
C ASP A 240 -1.79 13.96 -21.39
N ASP A 241 -2.85 14.43 -22.03
CA ASP A 241 -2.93 15.72 -22.73
C ASP A 241 -2.66 16.93 -21.81
N GLN A 242 -2.87 16.79 -20.49
CA GLN A 242 -2.59 17.82 -19.49
C GLN A 242 -1.15 17.81 -18.97
N VAL A 243 -0.33 16.80 -19.28
CA VAL A 243 1.08 16.74 -18.80
C VAL A 243 1.98 17.58 -19.71
N THR A 244 2.51 18.66 -19.13
CA THR A 244 3.35 19.65 -19.84
C THR A 244 4.70 19.07 -20.30
N ALA A 245 5.38 19.80 -21.20
CA ALA A 245 6.72 19.43 -21.66
C ALA A 245 7.76 19.39 -20.52
N GLU A 246 7.64 20.26 -19.52
CA GLU A 246 8.53 20.27 -18.36
C GLU A 246 8.31 19.05 -17.46
N GLU A 247 7.04 18.74 -17.13
CA GLU A 247 6.70 17.56 -16.33
C GLU A 247 7.11 16.26 -17.04
N ARG A 248 6.95 16.17 -18.36
CA ARG A 248 7.45 15.04 -19.16
C ARG A 248 8.98 14.94 -19.12
N LYS A 249 9.70 16.08 -19.15
CA LYS A 249 11.16 16.12 -18.99
C LYS A 249 11.57 15.66 -17.57
N PHE A 250 10.87 16.08 -16.53
CA PHE A 250 11.13 15.65 -15.15
C PHE A 250 10.93 14.13 -14.99
N LEU A 251 9.86 13.57 -15.56
CA LEU A 251 9.65 12.11 -15.60
C LEU A 251 10.73 11.39 -16.44
N ASP A 252 11.20 11.98 -17.54
CA ASP A 252 12.35 11.45 -18.29
C ASP A 252 13.67 11.51 -17.50
N GLN A 253 13.85 12.50 -16.60
CA GLN A 253 15.00 12.58 -15.68
C GLN A 253 14.93 11.49 -14.61
N ILE A 254 13.78 11.31 -13.94
CA ILE A 254 13.56 10.22 -12.96
C ILE A 254 13.86 8.86 -13.61
N ALA A 255 13.31 8.60 -14.80
CA ALA A 255 13.59 7.37 -15.51
C ALA A 255 15.07 7.24 -15.95
N THR A 256 15.78 8.34 -16.19
CA THR A 256 17.21 8.30 -16.54
C THR A 256 18.06 7.94 -15.32
N ALA A 257 17.85 8.61 -14.18
CA ALA A 257 18.56 8.35 -12.92
C ALA A 257 18.38 6.89 -12.47
N ILE A 258 17.14 6.38 -12.48
CA ILE A 258 16.81 5.00 -12.10
C ILE A 258 17.42 3.97 -13.07
N ASN A 259 17.42 4.23 -14.39
CA ASN A 259 18.04 3.33 -15.36
C ASN A 259 19.59 3.34 -15.31
N ALA A 260 20.19 4.39 -14.74
CA ALA A 260 21.62 4.51 -14.50
C ALA A 260 22.06 3.98 -13.12
N ASP A 261 21.11 3.58 -12.27
CA ASP A 261 21.31 3.26 -10.84
C ASP A 261 21.99 4.40 -10.04
N ASN A 262 21.77 5.64 -10.46
CA ASN A 262 22.44 6.83 -9.94
C ASN A 262 21.84 7.27 -8.60
N PHE A 263 22.32 6.69 -7.50
CA PHE A 263 21.79 6.87 -6.14
C PHE A 263 21.57 8.34 -5.75
N ASP A 264 22.58 9.20 -5.95
CA ASP A 264 22.53 10.61 -5.52
C ASP A 264 21.45 11.40 -6.30
N GLU A 265 21.29 11.13 -7.60
CA GLU A 265 20.26 11.73 -8.44
C GLU A 265 18.86 11.18 -8.15
N ILE A 266 18.75 9.88 -7.81
CA ILE A 266 17.49 9.25 -7.37
C ILE A 266 17.00 9.85 -6.04
N SER A 267 17.93 10.16 -5.12
CA SER A 267 17.63 10.87 -3.86
C SER A 267 17.23 12.33 -4.13
N THR A 268 18.04 13.05 -4.91
CA THR A 268 17.79 14.47 -5.24
C THR A 268 16.46 14.68 -5.97
N LEU A 269 16.05 13.76 -6.87
CA LEU A 269 14.77 13.83 -7.57
C LEU A 269 13.58 13.40 -6.71
N PHE A 270 13.80 12.73 -5.59
CA PHE A 270 12.77 12.33 -4.62
C PHE A 270 12.46 13.46 -3.63
N ASP A 271 13.48 14.22 -3.22
CA ASP A 271 13.34 15.42 -2.41
C ASP A 271 12.64 16.58 -3.15
N ASP A 272 12.45 16.48 -4.47
CA ASP A 272 11.66 17.43 -5.26
C ASP A 272 10.23 17.57 -4.67
N PRO A 273 9.72 18.80 -4.44
CA PRO A 273 8.39 19.02 -3.86
C PRO A 273 7.23 18.37 -4.63
N ARG A 274 7.40 18.01 -5.91
CA ARG A 274 6.42 17.26 -6.70
C ARG A 274 6.34 15.78 -6.32
N ILE A 275 7.37 15.24 -5.67
CA ILE A 275 7.50 13.84 -5.25
C ILE A 275 7.34 13.70 -3.73
N GLY A 276 8.23 14.32 -2.94
CA GLY A 276 8.31 14.12 -1.50
C GLY A 276 7.13 14.72 -0.72
N ARG A 277 6.72 15.96 -1.04
CA ARG A 277 5.65 16.65 -0.29
C ARG A 277 4.30 15.90 -0.27
N PRO A 278 3.70 15.46 -1.40
CA PRO A 278 2.44 14.72 -1.35
C PRO A 278 2.61 13.35 -0.68
N LEU A 279 3.78 12.72 -0.81
CA LEU A 279 4.11 11.44 -0.21
C LEU A 279 4.13 11.51 1.32
N PHE A 280 4.97 12.39 1.90
CA PHE A 280 5.07 12.55 3.34
C PHE A 280 3.79 13.10 3.97
N SER A 281 3.08 14.00 3.28
CA SER A 281 1.76 14.46 3.73
C SER A 281 0.76 13.31 3.86
N LYS A 282 0.69 12.40 2.89
CA LYS A 282 -0.20 11.23 2.97
C LYS A 282 0.25 10.19 4.00
N LEU A 283 1.56 9.97 4.18
CA LEU A 283 2.07 9.14 5.28
C LEU A 283 1.64 9.70 6.64
N GLN A 284 1.76 11.01 6.87
CA GLN A 284 1.31 11.67 8.08
C GLN A 284 -0.21 11.50 8.30
N THR A 285 -1.05 11.72 7.27
CA THR A 285 -2.50 11.49 7.37
C THR A 285 -2.86 10.03 7.69
N LEU A 286 -2.03 9.06 7.26
CA LEU A 286 -2.22 7.65 7.59
C LEU A 286 -1.77 7.28 9.01
N GLY A 287 -1.07 8.18 9.72
CA GLY A 287 -0.41 7.91 11.01
C GLY A 287 0.96 7.22 10.87
N LEU A 288 1.48 7.10 9.65
CA LEU A 288 2.76 6.46 9.33
C LEU A 288 3.88 7.50 9.40
N ASN A 289 4.11 8.02 10.60
CA ASN A 289 5.16 9.01 10.85
C ASN A 289 6.55 8.42 10.57
N LEU A 290 7.47 9.27 10.09
CA LEU A 290 8.87 8.86 9.92
C LEU A 290 9.50 8.53 11.29
N PRO A 291 10.39 7.53 11.38
CA PRO A 291 11.22 7.35 12.55
C PRO A 291 12.00 8.63 12.86
N ALA A 292 12.07 9.03 14.13
CA ALA A 292 12.90 10.16 14.53
C ALA A 292 14.37 9.89 14.15
N ALA A 293 15.00 10.86 13.47
CA ALA A 293 16.36 10.70 12.96
C ALA A 293 17.36 10.49 14.12
N GLY A 294 17.82 9.25 14.29
CA GLY A 294 18.69 8.83 15.39
C GLY A 294 18.14 7.70 16.27
N ALA A 295 16.90 7.24 16.07
CA ALA A 295 16.29 6.13 16.81
C ALA A 295 16.88 4.75 16.40
N GLY A 296 18.14 4.51 16.77
CA GLY A 296 18.64 3.16 17.01
C GLY A 296 18.04 2.56 18.29
N ASP A 297 18.14 1.25 18.44
CA ASP A 297 17.44 0.46 19.46
C ASP A 297 17.73 0.91 20.92
N ALA A 298 16.70 1.45 21.58
CA ALA A 298 16.58 1.68 23.02
C ALA A 298 15.10 1.96 23.39
N GLY A 299 14.56 1.31 24.42
CA GLY A 299 13.11 1.32 24.70
C GLY A 299 12.64 2.15 25.88
N GLN A 300 11.55 2.92 25.67
CA GLN A 300 10.57 3.45 26.65
C GLN A 300 11.06 4.48 27.71
N PRO A 301 10.17 5.24 28.40
CA PRO A 301 8.70 5.32 28.30
C PRO A 301 8.15 6.72 27.90
N SER A 302 6.83 6.91 28.03
CA SER A 302 5.99 8.02 27.52
C SER A 302 5.84 9.26 28.42
N ALA A 303 5.59 10.44 27.83
CA ALA A 303 4.75 11.52 28.38
C ALA A 303 4.30 12.55 27.30
N ASP A 304 3.21 13.27 27.59
CA ASP A 304 2.32 14.03 26.69
C ASP A 304 2.86 15.36 26.08
N GLY A 305 2.16 15.87 25.05
CA GLY A 305 2.13 17.32 24.72
C GLY A 305 1.95 17.71 23.24
N ALA A 306 0.76 18.19 22.84
CA ALA A 306 0.52 18.86 21.54
C ALA A 306 -0.74 19.76 21.55
N PRO A 307 -0.71 20.90 20.84
CA PRO A 307 -1.80 21.30 19.92
C PRO A 307 -1.26 21.99 18.63
N GLU A 308 -1.98 22.23 17.52
CA GLU A 308 -3.27 21.77 16.97
C GLU A 308 -3.29 22.08 15.44
N GLY A 309 -4.24 21.53 14.66
CA GLY A 309 -4.42 21.88 13.24
C GLY A 309 -5.52 21.12 12.51
N ASP A 310 -6.50 21.85 11.94
CA ASP A 310 -7.80 21.35 11.45
C ASP A 310 -7.81 20.83 9.98
N PRO A 311 -8.49 19.69 9.66
CA PRO A 311 -8.61 19.15 8.29
C PRO A 311 -10.04 19.18 7.69
N GLY A 312 -10.13 19.47 6.38
CA GLY A 312 -11.37 19.35 5.59
C GLY A 312 -11.76 17.91 5.19
N PRO A 313 -12.94 17.72 4.59
CA PRO A 313 -13.55 16.40 4.35
C PRO A 313 -12.86 15.57 3.26
N ALA A 314 -13.05 14.25 3.32
CA ALA A 314 -12.59 13.29 2.32
C ALA A 314 -13.77 12.60 1.61
N ASP A 315 -13.72 12.51 0.28
CA ASP A 315 -14.72 11.82 -0.54
C ASP A 315 -14.46 10.30 -0.67
N ASP A 316 -15.54 9.53 -0.76
CA ASP A 316 -15.53 8.08 -0.97
C ASP A 316 -14.95 7.65 -2.34
N LEU A 317 -14.06 6.65 -2.33
CA LEU A 317 -13.64 5.94 -3.55
C LEU A 317 -13.67 4.41 -3.35
N ALA A 318 -14.74 3.79 -3.84
CA ALA A 318 -14.96 2.34 -3.78
C ALA A 318 -14.05 1.55 -4.74
N ALA A 319 -13.66 0.34 -4.34
CA ALA A 319 -12.87 -0.57 -5.16
C ALA A 319 -13.65 -1.11 -6.39
N PRO A 320 -13.04 -1.18 -7.60
CA PRO A 320 -13.73 -1.62 -8.81
C PRO A 320 -13.87 -3.16 -8.89
N ALA A 321 -15.03 -3.61 -9.38
CA ALA A 321 -15.38 -5.04 -9.47
C ALA A 321 -14.58 -5.86 -10.50
N ALA A 322 -14.51 -7.17 -10.24
CA ALA A 322 -13.99 -8.20 -11.14
C ALA A 322 -14.93 -8.48 -12.34
N PRO A 323 -14.44 -9.05 -13.45
CA PRO A 323 -15.29 -9.50 -14.56
C PRO A 323 -16.08 -10.76 -14.19
N SER A 324 -17.29 -10.90 -14.72
CA SER A 324 -18.22 -11.98 -14.38
C SER A 324 -18.64 -12.80 -15.60
N GLU A 325 -18.37 -14.12 -15.59
CA GLU A 325 -19.15 -15.13 -16.32
C GLU A 325 -19.27 -16.40 -15.45
N GLY A 326 -20.36 -17.16 -15.61
CA GLY A 326 -20.66 -18.36 -14.82
C GLY A 326 -21.42 -18.11 -13.51
N HIS A 327 -22.75 -18.21 -13.53
CA HIS A 327 -23.56 -18.19 -12.32
C HIS A 327 -23.47 -19.52 -11.56
N THR A 328 -22.72 -19.55 -10.47
CA THR A 328 -22.84 -20.54 -9.39
C THR A 328 -23.59 -19.87 -8.22
N PRO A 329 -24.50 -20.57 -7.49
CA PRO A 329 -25.30 -19.93 -6.44
C PRO A 329 -24.45 -19.28 -5.35
N LEU A 330 -24.85 -18.09 -4.90
CA LEU A 330 -24.22 -17.36 -3.81
C LEU A 330 -24.40 -18.11 -2.48
N ILE A 331 -23.44 -18.95 -2.13
CA ILE A 331 -23.32 -19.49 -0.77
C ILE A 331 -23.09 -18.30 0.17
N LYS A 332 -24.03 -18.07 1.10
CA LYS A 332 -23.83 -17.11 2.19
C LYS A 332 -22.63 -17.59 2.99
N LYS A 333 -21.56 -16.79 2.95
CA LYS A 333 -20.24 -17.23 3.35
C LYS A 333 -20.10 -17.26 4.87
N THR A 334 -19.69 -18.40 5.40
CA THR A 334 -19.31 -18.56 6.80
C THR A 334 -18.03 -17.79 7.08
N LEU A 335 -17.99 -17.05 8.19
CA LEU A 335 -16.74 -16.49 8.71
C LEU A 335 -15.84 -17.63 9.19
N LEU A 336 -14.53 -17.48 9.03
CA LEU A 336 -13.57 -18.36 9.73
C LEU A 336 -13.57 -18.02 11.22
N VAL A 337 -13.19 -18.97 12.09
CA VAL A 337 -13.06 -18.70 13.54
C VAL A 337 -12.06 -17.55 13.78
N SER A 338 -10.98 -17.60 13.03
CA SER A 338 -9.89 -16.62 12.91
C SER A 338 -10.30 -15.28 12.26
N ASP A 339 -11.50 -15.13 11.68
CA ASP A 339 -11.99 -13.80 11.28
C ASP A 339 -12.27 -12.91 12.50
N LEU A 340 -12.60 -13.48 13.67
CA LEU A 340 -12.74 -12.71 14.92
C LEU A 340 -11.40 -12.10 15.32
N ASP A 341 -10.33 -12.88 15.25
CA ASP A 341 -8.96 -12.41 15.46
C ASP A 341 -8.54 -11.37 14.44
N ARG A 342 -8.83 -11.57 13.15
CA ARG A 342 -8.54 -10.57 12.11
C ARG A 342 -9.29 -9.25 12.36
N LEU A 343 -10.55 -9.31 12.79
CA LEU A 343 -11.34 -8.13 13.14
C LEU A 343 -10.76 -7.41 14.37
N ALA A 344 -10.27 -8.12 15.39
CA ALA A 344 -9.64 -7.53 16.56
C ALA A 344 -8.36 -6.75 16.22
N GLU A 345 -7.52 -7.25 15.30
CA GLU A 345 -6.33 -6.54 14.81
C GLU A 345 -6.69 -5.31 13.97
N LEU A 346 -7.65 -5.46 13.05
CA LEU A 346 -8.13 -4.35 12.22
C LEU A 346 -8.83 -3.27 13.07
N ALA A 347 -9.45 -3.65 14.19
CA ALA A 347 -9.99 -2.74 15.19
C ALA A 347 -8.87 -2.06 15.99
N ALA A 348 -7.91 -2.79 16.56
CA ALA A 348 -6.80 -2.19 17.32
C ALA A 348 -5.99 -1.17 16.49
N ASN A 349 -5.73 -1.47 15.21
CA ASN A 349 -5.07 -0.57 14.27
C ASN A 349 -5.93 0.64 13.83
N ALA A 350 -7.21 0.68 14.21
CA ALA A 350 -8.13 1.81 14.01
C ALA A 350 -8.48 2.54 15.33
N GLU A 351 -8.55 1.84 16.47
CA GLU A 351 -8.91 2.40 17.78
C GLU A 351 -7.80 3.25 18.40
N GLY A 352 -6.56 3.10 17.96
CA GLY A 352 -5.49 4.09 18.16
C GLY A 352 -5.74 5.45 17.48
N LYS A 353 -6.99 5.78 17.09
CA LYS A 353 -7.40 6.99 16.36
C LYS A 353 -8.77 7.57 16.79
N SER A 354 -9.32 7.22 17.96
CA SER A 354 -10.50 7.87 18.56
C SER A 354 -10.07 8.60 19.86
N ILE A 355 -10.21 9.91 20.03
CA ILE A 355 -11.44 10.74 20.02
C ILE A 355 -12.46 10.26 21.06
N LEU A 356 -12.29 10.75 22.29
CA LEU A 356 -13.33 11.13 23.25
C LEU A 356 -12.74 12.20 24.21
N ASP A 357 -13.63 12.93 24.90
CA ASP A 357 -13.39 13.90 25.98
C ASP A 357 -12.55 15.18 25.72
N LEU A 358 -13.24 16.33 25.71
CA LEU A 358 -12.67 17.65 26.02
C LEU A 358 -13.64 18.42 26.95
N PRO A 359 -13.17 19.03 28.07
CA PRO A 359 -13.99 19.82 28.98
C PRO A 359 -14.08 21.30 28.59
N SER A 360 -14.99 22.04 29.25
CA SER A 360 -15.30 23.44 28.96
C SER A 360 -14.33 24.46 29.59
N SER A 361 -13.96 25.50 28.83
CA SER A 361 -13.57 26.81 29.35
C SER A 361 -14.10 27.95 28.46
N SER A 362 -14.22 29.16 29.03
CA SER A 362 -14.92 30.31 28.45
C SER A 362 -14.00 31.50 28.12
N GLU A 363 -14.59 32.60 27.62
CA GLU A 363 -14.00 33.90 27.25
C GLU A 363 -13.42 34.01 25.81
N GLY A 364 -13.61 35.10 25.05
CA GLY A 364 -14.53 36.22 25.30
C GLY A 364 -14.42 37.43 24.34
N HIS A 365 -15.39 37.58 23.41
CA HIS A 365 -15.74 38.83 22.67
C HIS A 365 -14.70 39.42 21.67
N PRO A 366 -15.06 40.40 20.77
CA PRO A 366 -16.38 40.73 20.20
C PRO A 366 -16.43 41.07 18.67
N GLY A 367 -17.61 40.85 18.06
CA GLY A 367 -18.22 41.79 17.09
C GLY A 367 -18.04 41.60 15.57
N GLY A 368 -19.03 42.06 14.77
CA GLY A 368 -18.80 42.40 13.34
C GLY A 368 -19.83 42.02 12.24
N ASN A 369 -21.10 42.43 12.32
CA ASN A 369 -22.08 42.67 11.22
C ASN A 369 -22.22 41.71 10.00
N GLY A 370 -23.46 41.28 9.67
CA GLY A 370 -23.78 40.62 8.38
C GLY A 370 -25.23 40.17 8.14
N TYR A 371 -26.19 41.10 8.06
CA TYR A 371 -27.59 40.82 7.61
C TYR A 371 -27.65 40.60 6.08
N ALA A 372 -28.58 39.86 5.44
CA ALA A 372 -29.75 39.04 5.82
C ALA A 372 -29.90 37.89 4.76
N ASN A 373 -30.98 37.13 4.49
CA ASN A 373 -32.40 37.00 4.90
C ASN A 373 -32.87 35.58 4.44
N GLY A 374 -34.06 35.01 4.75
CA GLY A 374 -35.17 35.41 5.63
C GLY A 374 -36.56 35.12 5.04
N ASN A 375 -37.19 33.97 5.37
CA ASN A 375 -38.67 33.82 5.52
C ASN A 375 -39.07 32.41 6.06
N GLY A 376 -40.25 32.27 6.70
CA GLY A 376 -40.95 30.96 6.82
C GLY A 376 -41.33 30.43 8.23
N ASN A 377 -42.26 31.09 8.94
CA ASN A 377 -43.11 30.59 10.06
C ASN A 377 -42.59 29.46 10.99
N GLY A 378 -42.34 29.80 12.25
CA GLY A 378 -42.13 28.81 13.33
C GLY A 378 -43.42 28.35 14.05
N LYS A 379 -43.30 27.23 14.76
CA LYS A 379 -44.04 26.89 15.98
C LYS A 379 -43.06 26.24 16.96
N ASN A 380 -43.14 26.58 18.24
CA ASN A 380 -42.36 25.92 19.27
C ASN A 380 -42.80 24.46 19.41
N GLY A 381 -41.97 23.53 18.95
CA GLY A 381 -42.11 22.12 19.24
C GLY A 381 -41.32 21.75 20.49
N THR A 382 -42.01 21.25 21.51
CA THR A 382 -41.37 20.53 22.62
C THR A 382 -40.53 19.39 22.07
N ILE A 383 -39.31 19.23 22.57
CA ILE A 383 -38.44 18.10 22.19
C ILE A 383 -39.00 16.85 22.85
N ASP A 384 -39.50 15.92 22.03
CA ASP A 384 -39.89 14.58 22.45
C ASP A 384 -38.62 13.71 22.56
N PRO A 385 -38.24 13.22 23.76
CA PRO A 385 -36.99 12.50 23.97
C PRO A 385 -37.00 11.08 23.38
N ASP A 386 -38.17 10.51 23.07
CA ASP A 386 -38.31 9.15 22.54
C ASP A 386 -38.19 9.08 21.01
N VAL A 387 -37.95 10.22 20.35
CA VAL A 387 -38.03 10.37 18.90
C VAL A 387 -36.82 11.10 18.32
N ILE A 388 -36.23 10.55 17.26
CA ILE A 388 -35.13 11.17 16.49
C ILE A 388 -35.72 11.87 15.26
N VAL A 389 -35.42 13.16 15.09
CA VAL A 389 -35.89 13.96 13.94
C VAL A 389 -34.70 14.29 13.04
N VAL A 390 -34.54 13.53 11.96
CA VAL A 390 -33.54 13.78 10.91
C VAL A 390 -34.10 14.84 9.95
N ARG A 391 -33.45 15.99 9.87
CA ARG A 391 -33.89 17.10 8.98
C ARG A 391 -33.03 17.16 7.72
N GLY A 392 -33.67 17.43 6.58
CA GLY A 392 -32.98 17.65 5.30
C GLY A 392 -32.41 16.40 4.61
N ALA A 393 -32.87 15.20 4.98
CA ALA A 393 -32.42 13.93 4.41
C ALA A 393 -32.61 13.87 2.88
N GLN A 394 -31.71 13.14 2.21
CA GLN A 394 -31.74 12.91 0.76
C GLN A 394 -31.59 11.41 0.47
N GLN A 395 -32.38 10.90 -0.48
CA GLN A 395 -32.28 9.51 -0.95
C GLN A 395 -32.67 9.45 -2.43
N HIS A 396 -31.69 9.17 -3.29
CA HIS A 396 -31.77 9.06 -4.76
C HIS A 396 -32.58 10.14 -5.50
N ASN A 397 -33.92 10.12 -5.40
CA ASN A 397 -34.85 11.01 -6.10
C ASN A 397 -35.55 12.04 -5.19
N LEU A 398 -35.33 12.00 -3.87
CA LEU A 398 -35.92 12.96 -2.91
C LEU A 398 -34.83 13.82 -2.25
N LYS A 399 -35.14 15.11 -2.07
CA LYS A 399 -34.27 16.11 -1.42
C LYS A 399 -35.05 16.86 -0.33
N HIS A 400 -34.35 17.24 0.74
CA HIS A 400 -34.86 18.05 1.86
C HIS A 400 -36.04 17.42 2.63
N VAL A 401 -36.05 16.09 2.76
CA VAL A 401 -37.09 15.38 3.55
C VAL A 401 -36.78 15.48 5.03
N ASN A 402 -37.78 15.78 5.86
CA ASN A 402 -37.69 15.66 7.31
C ASN A 402 -38.32 14.33 7.74
N VAL A 403 -37.56 13.49 8.45
CA VAL A 403 -37.94 12.14 8.87
C VAL A 403 -37.95 12.06 10.39
N THR A 404 -38.98 11.41 10.95
CA THR A 404 -39.23 11.32 12.38
C THR A 404 -39.29 9.84 12.77
N ILE A 405 -38.34 9.37 13.56
CA ILE A 405 -38.10 7.94 13.85
C ILE A 405 -38.18 7.68 15.36
N PRO A 406 -39.12 6.86 15.86
CA PRO A 406 -39.13 6.43 17.26
C PRO A 406 -37.86 5.65 17.62
N ARG A 407 -37.25 5.94 18.77
CA ARG A 407 -35.98 5.30 19.19
C ARG A 407 -36.06 3.79 19.30
N ASN A 408 -37.22 3.24 19.67
CA ASN A 408 -37.48 1.80 19.74
C ASN A 408 -37.64 1.09 18.38
N LYS A 409 -37.34 1.77 17.26
CA LYS A 409 -37.35 1.21 15.89
C LYS A 409 -35.97 1.11 15.25
N LEU A 410 -34.91 1.50 15.96
CA LEU A 410 -33.52 1.25 15.54
C LEU A 410 -33.04 -0.07 16.16
N VAL A 411 -32.76 -1.05 15.31
CA VAL A 411 -32.19 -2.38 15.60
C VAL A 411 -31.23 -2.73 14.47
#